data_AF-A0AAX4JUH9-F1
#
_entry.id   AF-A0AAX4JUH9-F1
#
_cell.length_a   1.000
_cell.length_b   1.000
_cell.length_c   1.000
_cell.angle_alpha   90.00
_cell.angle_beta   90.00
_cell.angle_gamma   90.00
#
_symmetry.space_group_name_H-M   'P 1'
#
loop_
_entity.id
_entity.type
_entity.pdbx_description
1 polymer ?
#
loop_
_entity_poly.entity_id
_entity_poly.type
_entity_poly.pdbx_seq_one_letter_code
_entity_poly.pdbx_strand_id
1 'polypeptide(L)'
;MSLNQPQGLPSPAPTPGSGLGVPQTVTNDPPDQAGLRAELESQLSKLTQDLYELEICAGDVGQGMEDAVPNYLMKVNQGFINLEKIAGQLGDSVPHQVVDHIDRYKNPHVFTKNTLTRAVGENQYALGRVLGLESFRRQLHDALKDDFPEVPLPERKHQPILPTESANDEASNGNVESQQINGDVNVKVEEESGTYRNGI
;
A
#
# COMPACT_ATOMS: atom_id res chain seq x y z
N MET A 1 -9.92 -5.04 51.46
CA MET A 1 -8.61 -4.74 50.86
C MET A 1 -8.71 -5.16 49.40
N SER A 2 -8.83 -4.20 48.48
CA SER A 2 -9.11 -4.44 47.05
C SER A 2 -7.79 -4.67 46.31
N LEU A 3 -7.65 -5.81 45.63
CA LEU A 3 -6.46 -6.14 44.85
C LEU A 3 -6.49 -5.46 43.48
N ASN A 4 -5.32 -4.91 43.13
CA ASN A 4 -4.95 -4.27 41.87
C ASN A 4 -5.31 -5.08 40.62
N GLN A 5 -5.94 -4.40 39.66
CA GLN A 5 -6.19 -4.86 38.30
C GLN A 5 -4.87 -4.82 37.48
N PRO A 6 -4.50 -5.86 36.70
CA PRO A 6 -3.32 -5.78 35.85
C PRO A 6 -3.61 -4.89 34.63
N GLN A 7 -2.78 -3.86 34.46
CA GLN A 7 -2.75 -2.97 33.30
C GLN A 7 -2.66 -3.78 32.00
N GLY A 8 -3.66 -3.62 31.13
CA GLY A 8 -3.72 -4.26 29.83
C GLY A 8 -2.60 -3.80 28.91
N LEU A 9 -2.01 -4.74 28.18
CA LEU A 9 -1.09 -4.47 27.08
C LEU A 9 -1.80 -3.61 26.01
N PRO A 10 -1.07 -2.73 25.29
CA PRO A 10 -1.64 -2.01 24.16
C PRO A 10 -2.11 -3.01 23.10
N SER A 11 -3.38 -2.86 22.68
CA SER A 11 -3.99 -3.68 21.62
C SER A 11 -3.16 -3.58 20.34
N PRO A 12 -2.95 -4.69 19.60
CA PRO A 12 -2.34 -4.64 18.28
C PRO A 12 -3.17 -3.74 17.34
N ALA A 13 -2.48 -3.06 16.44
CA ALA A 13 -3.09 -2.24 15.40
C ALA A 13 -4.09 -3.08 14.58
N PRO A 14 -5.24 -2.51 14.18
CA PRO A 14 -6.24 -3.22 13.39
C PRO A 14 -5.63 -3.68 12.06
N THR A 15 -5.65 -4.98 11.82
CA THR A 15 -5.37 -5.59 10.52
C THR A 15 -6.50 -5.20 9.55
N PRO A 16 -6.22 -4.53 8.43
CA PRO A 16 -7.23 -4.31 7.41
C PRO A 16 -7.46 -5.64 6.69
N GLY A 17 -8.65 -6.24 6.85
CA GLY A 17 -9.06 -7.37 5.99
C GLY A 17 -9.75 -8.57 6.63
N SER A 18 -10.27 -8.49 7.86
CA SER A 18 -11.24 -9.51 8.34
C SER A 18 -12.62 -8.90 8.44
N GLY A 19 -13.37 -9.00 7.34
CA GLY A 19 -14.79 -8.69 7.33
C GLY A 19 -15.57 -9.69 8.17
N LEU A 20 -16.40 -9.17 9.08
CA LEU A 20 -17.81 -9.53 9.28
C LEU A 20 -18.31 -8.83 10.56
N GLY A 21 -19.16 -7.80 10.38
CA GLY A 21 -19.94 -7.17 11.46
C GLY A 21 -19.76 -5.67 11.60
N VAL A 22 -20.21 -4.88 10.62
CA VAL A 22 -20.40 -3.43 10.79
C VAL A 22 -21.85 -3.19 11.22
N PRO A 23 -22.14 -2.62 12.40
CA PRO A 23 -23.41 -1.95 12.62
C PRO A 23 -23.41 -0.69 11.75
N GLN A 24 -24.37 -0.62 10.83
CA GLN A 24 -24.57 0.52 9.94
C GLN A 24 -24.70 1.81 10.75
N THR A 25 -23.74 2.71 10.59
CA THR A 25 -23.87 4.11 10.99
C THR A 25 -23.68 4.99 9.76
N VAL A 26 -24.78 5.65 9.37
CA VAL A 26 -24.87 6.83 8.49
C VAL A 26 -24.02 6.82 7.21
N THR A 27 -24.65 6.42 6.10
CA THR A 27 -24.17 6.70 4.74
C THR A 27 -24.33 8.19 4.43
N ASN A 28 -23.41 9.02 4.91
CA ASN A 28 -23.01 10.20 4.16
C ASN A 28 -22.05 9.69 3.09
N ASP A 29 -22.53 9.50 1.87
CA ASP A 29 -21.64 9.20 0.76
C ASP A 29 -20.59 10.33 0.69
N PRO A 30 -19.28 10.00 0.74
CA PRO A 30 -18.25 11.01 0.57
C PRO A 30 -18.42 11.66 -0.82
N PRO A 31 -18.09 12.95 -0.97
CA PRO A 31 -18.06 13.59 -2.29
C PRO A 31 -17.26 12.73 -3.27
N ASP A 32 -17.66 12.72 -4.55
CA ASP A 32 -17.00 11.95 -5.60
C ASP A 32 -15.57 12.45 -5.86
N GLN A 33 -14.64 12.05 -4.98
CA GLN A 33 -13.24 12.42 -5.03
C GLN A 33 -12.58 11.92 -6.32
N ALA A 34 -13.07 10.83 -6.91
CA ALA A 34 -12.55 10.32 -8.17
C ALA A 34 -12.88 11.29 -9.33
N GLY A 35 -14.13 11.75 -9.40
CA GLY A 35 -14.54 12.79 -10.34
C GLY A 35 -13.75 14.09 -10.18
N LEU A 36 -13.58 14.56 -8.94
CA LEU A 36 -12.80 15.78 -8.65
C LEU A 36 -11.32 15.65 -9.05
N ARG A 37 -10.70 14.48 -8.88
CA ARG A 37 -9.32 14.23 -9.34
C ARG A 37 -9.21 14.24 -10.86
N ALA A 38 -10.17 13.65 -11.57
CA ALA A 38 -10.19 13.67 -13.03
C ALA A 38 -10.38 15.10 -13.58
N GLU A 39 -11.24 15.88 -12.93
CA GLU A 39 -11.41 17.31 -13.25
C GLU A 39 -10.13 18.11 -12.99
N LEU A 40 -9.48 17.88 -11.84
CA LEU A 40 -8.19 18.49 -11.51
C LEU A 40 -7.12 18.18 -12.56
N GLU A 41 -6.99 16.91 -12.97
CA GLU A 41 -6.04 16.47 -13.99
C GLU A 41 -6.32 17.13 -15.34
N SER A 42 -7.60 17.18 -15.75
CA SER A 42 -8.02 17.86 -16.98
C SER A 42 -7.67 19.35 -16.95
N GLN A 43 -7.94 20.03 -15.82
CA GLN A 43 -7.67 21.45 -15.66
C GLN A 43 -6.16 21.76 -15.60
N LEU A 44 -5.34 20.89 -14.99
CA LEU A 44 -3.87 21.01 -14.99
C LEU A 44 -3.28 20.79 -16.39
N SER A 45 -3.79 19.81 -17.13
CA SER A 45 -3.38 19.55 -18.52
C SER A 45 -3.70 20.74 -19.42
N LYS A 46 -4.92 21.29 -19.30
CA LYS A 46 -5.34 22.49 -20.01
C LYS A 46 -4.48 23.71 -19.66
N LEU A 47 -4.18 23.93 -18.38
CA LEU A 47 -3.33 25.04 -17.95
C LEU A 47 -1.91 24.93 -18.56
N THR A 48 -1.35 23.73 -18.59
CA THR A 48 -0.04 23.47 -19.19
C THR A 48 -0.05 23.79 -20.69
N GLN A 49 -1.12 23.40 -21.39
CA GLN A 49 -1.32 23.72 -22.80
C GLN A 49 -1.46 25.23 -23.03
N ASP A 50 -2.27 25.93 -22.23
CA ASP A 50 -2.45 27.39 -22.32
C ASP A 50 -1.12 28.13 -22.07
N LEU A 51 -0.27 27.65 -21.16
CA LEU A 51 1.07 28.19 -20.91
C LEU A 51 2.03 27.94 -22.09
N TYR A 52 1.95 26.78 -22.72
CA TYR A 52 2.75 26.46 -23.91
C TYR A 52 2.34 27.32 -25.12
N GLU A 53 1.04 27.50 -25.35
CA GLU A 53 0.53 28.37 -26.41
C GLU A 53 0.89 29.84 -26.16
N LEU A 54 0.86 30.28 -24.90
CA LEU A 54 1.33 31.60 -24.50
C LEU A 54 2.82 31.79 -24.81
N GLU A 55 3.67 30.81 -24.55
CA GLU A 55 5.10 30.85 -24.87
C GLU A 55 5.33 31.04 -26.38
N ILE A 56 4.62 30.27 -27.21
CA ILE A 56 4.71 30.38 -28.66
C ILE A 56 4.25 31.77 -29.13
N CYS A 57 3.09 32.23 -28.67
CA CYS A 57 2.55 33.53 -29.06
C CYS A 57 3.42 34.69 -28.60
N ALA A 58 4.03 34.60 -27.41
CA ALA A 58 4.94 35.61 -26.91
C ALA A 58 6.28 35.63 -27.67
N GLY A 59 6.70 34.48 -28.22
CA GLY A 59 7.91 34.35 -29.02
C GLY A 59 7.81 34.92 -30.44
N ASP A 60 6.61 34.91 -31.05
CA ASP A 60 6.37 35.40 -32.41
C ASP A 60 5.04 36.18 -32.51
N VAL A 61 5.06 37.44 -32.06
CA VAL A 61 3.89 38.33 -32.16
C VAL A 61 3.87 38.99 -33.54
N GLY A 62 3.14 38.37 -34.47
CA GLY A 62 2.86 38.96 -35.80
C GLY A 62 1.85 40.13 -35.76
N GLN A 63 1.78 40.90 -36.85
CA GLN A 63 0.75 41.95 -37.00
C GLN A 63 -0.67 41.35 -36.91
N GLY A 64 -1.52 41.93 -36.05
CA GLY A 64 -2.88 41.44 -35.81
C GLY A 64 -3.00 40.40 -34.68
N MET A 65 -1.90 40.01 -34.04
CA MET A 65 -1.88 39.09 -32.89
C MET A 65 -1.67 39.81 -31.54
N GLU A 66 -1.85 41.13 -31.53
CA GLU A 66 -1.62 42.00 -30.35
C GLU A 66 -2.50 41.59 -29.15
N ASP A 67 -3.71 41.08 -29.41
CA ASP A 67 -4.63 40.60 -28.38
C ASP A 67 -4.40 39.14 -27.96
N ALA A 68 -3.58 38.37 -28.68
CA ALA A 68 -3.40 36.93 -28.42
C ALA A 68 -2.77 36.68 -27.04
N VAL A 69 -1.70 37.42 -26.73
CA VAL A 69 -0.98 37.31 -25.45
C VAL A 69 -1.88 37.69 -24.25
N PRO A 70 -2.57 38.86 -24.25
CA PRO A 70 -3.56 39.19 -23.22
C PRO A 70 -4.64 38.13 -23.02
N ASN A 71 -5.16 37.57 -24.12
CA ASN A 71 -6.20 36.54 -24.06
C ASN A 71 -5.70 35.25 -23.38
N TYR A 72 -4.48 34.79 -23.68
CA TYR A 72 -3.90 33.63 -23.00
C TYR A 72 -3.58 33.90 -21.53
N LEU A 73 -3.12 35.11 -21.20
CA LEU A 73 -2.89 35.50 -19.82
C LEU A 73 -4.20 35.44 -19.01
N MET A 74 -5.32 35.90 -19.59
CA MET A 74 -6.64 35.77 -18.98
C MET A 74 -7.08 34.30 -18.81
N LYS A 75 -6.83 33.43 -19.80
CA LYS A 75 -7.11 31.98 -19.69
C LYS A 75 -6.30 31.33 -18.56
N VAL A 76 -5.00 31.63 -18.48
CA VAL A 76 -4.09 31.12 -17.43
C VAL A 76 -4.57 31.58 -16.04
N ASN A 77 -4.94 32.86 -15.89
CA ASN A 77 -5.49 33.38 -14.64
C ASN A 77 -6.79 32.66 -14.24
N GLN A 78 -7.71 32.47 -15.20
CA GLN A 78 -8.94 31.71 -14.97
C GLN A 78 -8.65 30.25 -14.59
N GLY A 79 -7.60 29.65 -15.17
CA GLY A 79 -7.12 28.32 -14.83
C GLY A 79 -6.70 28.22 -13.36
N PHE A 80 -5.92 29.18 -12.85
CA PHE A 80 -5.53 29.21 -11.43
C PHE A 80 -6.73 29.36 -10.49
N ILE A 81 -7.69 30.24 -10.82
CA ILE A 81 -8.92 30.41 -10.03
C ILE A 81 -9.73 29.10 -9.98
N ASN A 82 -9.81 28.37 -11.08
CA ASN A 82 -10.52 27.09 -11.13
C ASN A 82 -9.79 26.01 -10.31
N LEU A 83 -8.46 25.94 -10.39
CA LEU A 83 -7.65 25.03 -9.59
C LEU A 83 -7.80 25.28 -8.09
N GLU A 84 -7.83 26.54 -7.65
CA GLU A 84 -8.03 26.90 -6.25
C GLU A 84 -9.40 26.40 -5.72
N LYS A 85 -10.46 26.53 -6.54
CA LYS A 85 -11.79 26.02 -6.18
C LYS A 85 -11.82 24.50 -6.04
N ILE A 86 -11.20 23.78 -6.97
CA ILE A 86 -11.14 22.31 -6.94
C ILE A 86 -10.28 21.85 -5.75
N ALA A 87 -9.15 22.52 -5.49
CA ALA A 87 -8.27 22.21 -4.37
C ALA A 87 -8.97 22.32 -3.01
N GLY A 88 -9.87 23.30 -2.83
CA GLY A 88 -10.68 23.44 -1.61
C GLY A 88 -11.71 22.33 -1.39
N GLN A 89 -12.05 21.57 -2.44
CA GLN A 89 -13.00 20.45 -2.38
C GLN A 89 -12.30 19.09 -2.22
N LEU A 90 -10.98 19.04 -2.46
CA LEU A 90 -10.20 17.82 -2.35
C LEU A 90 -9.85 17.54 -0.89
N GLY A 91 -10.17 16.33 -0.43
CA GLY A 91 -9.93 15.90 0.97
C GLY A 91 -8.62 15.16 1.18
N ASP A 92 -7.82 14.98 0.13
CA ASP A 92 -6.63 14.12 0.17
C ASP A 92 -5.46 14.79 0.87
N SER A 93 -4.79 14.03 1.74
CA SER A 93 -3.52 14.45 2.35
C SER A 93 -2.36 13.80 1.62
N VAL A 94 -1.34 14.59 1.29
CA VAL A 94 -0.10 14.13 0.66
C VAL A 94 1.03 14.16 1.68
N PRO A 95 1.73 13.04 1.93
CA PRO A 95 2.89 13.02 2.83
C PRO A 95 4.00 13.96 2.34
N HIS A 96 4.61 14.71 3.26
CA HIS A 96 5.67 15.67 2.92
C HIS A 96 6.83 15.06 2.13
N GLN A 97 7.20 13.81 2.43
CA GLN A 97 8.27 13.10 1.69
C GLN A 97 7.95 12.91 0.20
N VAL A 98 6.68 12.80 -0.16
CA VAL A 98 6.23 12.69 -1.56
C VAL A 98 6.43 14.03 -2.26
N VAL A 99 6.13 15.15 -1.58
CA VAL A 99 6.39 16.51 -2.08
C VAL A 99 7.89 16.72 -2.27
N ASP A 100 8.72 16.35 -1.28
CA ASP A 100 10.18 16.44 -1.37
C ASP A 100 10.77 15.58 -2.50
N HIS A 101 10.08 14.50 -2.91
CA HIS A 101 10.50 13.71 -4.06
C HIS A 101 10.24 14.47 -5.36
N ILE A 102 9.06 15.09 -5.50
CA ILE A 102 8.71 15.91 -6.66
C ILE A 102 9.69 17.08 -6.80
N ASP A 103 9.95 17.82 -5.72
CA ASP A 103 10.86 18.98 -5.72
C ASP A 103 12.30 18.63 -6.11
N ARG A 104 12.71 17.39 -5.86
CA ARG A 104 14.05 16.87 -6.20
C ARG A 104 14.06 16.06 -7.50
N TYR A 105 13.02 16.16 -8.32
CA TYR A 105 12.87 15.42 -9.58
C TYR A 105 12.99 13.89 -9.42
N LYS A 106 12.58 13.36 -8.27
CA LYS A 106 12.52 11.93 -7.98
C LYS A 106 11.11 11.41 -8.20
N ASN A 107 11.01 10.16 -8.64
CA ASN A 107 9.72 9.50 -8.80
C ASN A 107 9.01 9.34 -7.44
N PRO A 108 7.80 9.92 -7.24
CA PRO A 108 7.07 9.82 -5.98
C PRO A 108 6.67 8.38 -5.62
N HIS A 109 6.50 7.49 -6.61
CA HIS A 109 6.16 6.08 -6.39
C HIS A 109 7.23 5.30 -5.60
N VAL A 110 8.46 5.81 -5.52
CA VAL A 110 9.52 5.23 -4.68
C VAL A 110 9.12 5.29 -3.20
N PHE A 111 8.45 6.35 -2.76
CA PHE A 111 7.95 6.45 -1.39
C PHE A 111 6.93 5.34 -1.10
N THR A 112 5.97 5.15 -1.99
CA THR A 112 4.94 4.12 -1.87
C THR A 112 5.55 2.72 -1.83
N LYS A 113 6.47 2.43 -2.75
CA LYS A 113 7.19 1.14 -2.79
C LYS A 113 7.94 0.88 -1.48
N ASN A 114 8.74 1.84 -1.02
CA ASN A 114 9.56 1.66 0.19
C ASN A 114 8.68 1.50 1.43
N THR A 115 7.60 2.27 1.54
CA THR A 115 6.66 2.18 2.66
C THR A 115 5.97 0.83 2.68
N LEU A 116 5.51 0.34 1.53
CA LEU A 116 4.89 -0.98 1.41
C LEU A 116 5.88 -2.11 1.74
N THR A 117 7.08 -2.09 1.15
CA THR A 117 8.12 -3.09 1.43
C THR A 117 8.49 -3.11 2.90
N ARG A 118 8.63 -1.93 3.54
CA ARG A 118 8.91 -1.83 4.96
C ARG A 118 7.76 -2.39 5.80
N ALA A 119 6.51 -2.04 5.51
CA ALA A 119 5.36 -2.55 6.23
C ALA A 119 5.25 -4.08 6.13
N VAL A 120 5.50 -4.65 4.94
CA VAL A 120 5.54 -6.10 4.74
C VAL A 120 6.64 -6.73 5.59
N GLY A 121 7.86 -6.18 5.54
CA GLY A 121 8.98 -6.68 6.34
C GLY A 121 8.72 -6.61 7.84
N GLU A 122 8.17 -5.50 8.33
CA GLU A 122 7.80 -5.32 9.74
C GLU A 122 6.70 -6.31 10.17
N ASN A 123 5.69 -6.53 9.33
CA ASN A 123 4.62 -7.49 9.60
C ASN A 123 5.14 -8.94 9.66
N GLN A 124 5.98 -9.34 8.70
CA GLN A 124 6.60 -10.67 8.70
C GLN A 124 7.54 -10.86 9.89
N TYR A 125 8.33 -9.84 10.22
CA TYR A 125 9.20 -9.85 11.38
C TYR A 125 8.42 -10.00 12.69
N ALA A 126 7.33 -9.24 12.84
CA ALA A 126 6.45 -9.34 14.00
C ALA A 126 5.82 -10.74 14.11
N LEU A 127 5.31 -11.28 13.00
CA LEU A 127 4.77 -12.63 12.95
C LEU A 127 5.82 -13.68 13.36
N GLY A 128 7.03 -13.60 12.80
CA GLY A 128 8.13 -14.51 13.13
C GLY A 128 8.48 -14.49 14.62
N ARG A 129 8.47 -13.31 15.26
CA ARG A 129 8.69 -13.19 16.70
C ARG A 129 7.57 -13.83 17.53
N VAL A 130 6.32 -13.66 17.12
CA VAL A 130 5.17 -14.28 17.80
C VAL A 130 5.24 -15.80 17.70
N LEU A 131 5.47 -16.34 16.51
CA LEU A 131 5.61 -17.78 16.27
C LEU A 131 6.81 -18.38 17.03
N GLY A 132 7.94 -17.68 17.05
CA GLY A 132 9.13 -18.11 17.80
C GLY A 132 8.87 -18.17 19.31
N LEU A 133 8.23 -17.15 19.88
CA LEU A 133 7.86 -17.13 21.29
C LEU A 133 6.86 -18.23 21.63
N GLU A 134 5.91 -18.49 20.75
CA GLU A 134 4.91 -19.52 20.93
C GLU A 134 5.52 -20.94 20.92
N SER A 135 6.41 -21.19 19.96
CA SER A 135 7.19 -22.43 19.87
C SER A 135 8.06 -22.63 21.12
N PHE A 136 8.76 -21.59 21.57
CA PHE A 136 9.53 -21.63 22.82
C PHE A 136 8.66 -21.99 24.02
N ARG A 137 7.50 -21.33 24.16
CA ARG A 137 6.55 -21.63 25.25
C ARG A 137 6.02 -23.06 25.17
N ARG A 138 5.86 -23.63 23.97
CA ARG A 138 5.42 -25.03 23.80
C ARG A 138 6.50 -25.98 24.28
N GLN A 139 7.72 -25.81 23.77
CA GLN A 139 8.87 -26.64 24.17
C GLN A 139 9.14 -26.58 25.67
N LEU A 140 9.07 -25.39 26.27
CA LEU A 140 9.23 -25.22 27.71
C LEU A 140 8.12 -25.93 28.50
N HIS A 141 6.88 -25.84 28.03
CA HIS A 141 5.75 -26.51 28.68
C HIS A 141 5.91 -28.04 28.63
N ASP A 142 6.32 -28.59 27.48
CA ASP A 142 6.54 -30.03 27.31
C ASP A 142 7.70 -30.51 28.19
N ALA A 143 8.82 -29.80 28.22
CA ALA A 143 9.95 -30.13 29.08
C ALA A 143 9.60 -30.09 30.59
N LEU A 144 8.83 -29.08 31.02
CA LEU A 144 8.38 -28.98 32.42
C LEU A 144 7.42 -30.12 32.79
N LYS A 145 6.57 -30.55 31.86
CA LYS A 145 5.65 -31.67 32.08
C LYS A 145 6.40 -33.00 32.25
N ASP A 146 7.47 -33.20 31.49
CA ASP A 146 8.29 -34.40 31.54
C ASP A 146 9.14 -34.45 32.82
N ASP A 147 9.78 -33.33 33.21
CA ASP A 147 10.67 -33.27 34.37
C ASP A 147 9.92 -33.13 35.71
N PHE A 148 8.71 -32.55 35.71
CA PHE A 148 7.92 -32.28 36.92
C PHE A 148 6.45 -32.74 36.78
N PRO A 149 6.18 -34.05 36.69
CA PRO A 149 4.83 -34.57 36.42
C PRO A 149 3.81 -34.31 37.53
N GLU A 150 4.26 -34.04 38.77
CA GLU A 150 3.37 -33.77 39.91
C GLU A 150 2.91 -32.30 39.99
N VAL A 151 3.50 -31.40 39.20
CA VAL A 151 3.17 -29.97 39.23
C VAL A 151 2.11 -29.67 38.17
N PRO A 152 0.87 -29.28 38.55
CA PRO A 152 -0.15 -28.92 37.59
C PRO A 152 0.22 -27.62 36.86
N LEU A 153 0.43 -27.72 35.54
CA LEU A 153 0.76 -26.58 34.70
C LEU A 153 -0.49 -25.74 34.37
N PRO A 154 -0.39 -24.40 34.31
CA PRO A 154 -1.51 -23.54 33.98
C PRO A 154 -1.98 -23.74 32.53
N GLU A 155 -3.31 -23.76 32.33
CA GLU A 155 -3.95 -23.81 31.01
C GLU A 155 -3.50 -22.65 30.10
N ARG A 156 -3.17 -22.98 28.84
CA ARG A 156 -2.80 -21.97 27.84
C ARG A 156 -4.03 -21.19 27.43
N LYS A 157 -4.12 -19.94 27.89
CA LYS A 157 -5.19 -18.99 27.52
C LYS A 157 -5.29 -18.71 26.02
N HIS A 158 -4.19 -18.90 25.28
CA HIS A 158 -4.14 -18.70 23.84
C HIS A 158 -3.47 -19.92 23.22
N GLN A 159 -4.28 -20.78 22.62
CA GLN A 159 -3.78 -21.78 21.69
C GLN A 159 -3.66 -21.11 20.31
N PRO A 160 -2.56 -21.32 19.58
CA PRO A 160 -2.52 -20.95 18.17
C PRO A 160 -3.72 -21.56 17.44
N ILE A 161 -4.34 -20.78 16.56
CA ILE A 161 -5.21 -21.33 15.53
C ILE A 161 -4.26 -22.01 14.55
N LEU A 162 -4.06 -23.32 14.71
CA LEU A 162 -3.47 -24.14 13.65
C LEU A 162 -4.35 -23.97 12.41
N PRO A 163 -3.80 -23.71 11.22
CA PRO A 163 -4.56 -23.83 9.98
C PRO A 163 -5.18 -25.23 9.98
N THR A 164 -6.49 -25.30 10.14
CA THR A 164 -7.22 -26.55 10.01
C THR A 164 -7.04 -26.94 8.56
N GLU A 165 -6.24 -27.96 8.27
CA GLU A 165 -6.36 -28.66 7.00
C GLU A 165 -7.85 -29.03 6.90
N SER A 166 -8.50 -28.47 5.89
CA SER A 166 -9.90 -28.75 5.57
C SER A 166 -10.04 -30.27 5.41
N ALA A 167 -10.49 -30.94 6.45
CA ALA A 167 -10.94 -32.30 6.38
C ALA A 167 -12.25 -32.30 5.59
N ASN A 168 -12.13 -32.52 4.28
CA ASN A 168 -13.01 -33.30 3.41
C ASN A 168 -12.59 -33.04 1.96
N ASP A 169 -11.88 -33.98 1.35
CA ASP A 169 -12.06 -34.41 -0.04
C ASP A 169 -11.13 -35.59 -0.31
N GLU A 170 -11.64 -36.81 -0.10
CA GLU A 170 -11.07 -38.00 -0.73
C GLU A 170 -11.56 -38.09 -2.18
N ALA A 171 -10.61 -38.42 -3.06
CA ALA A 171 -10.75 -38.90 -4.44
C ALA A 171 -10.92 -37.86 -5.58
N SER A 172 -9.78 -37.37 -6.09
CA SER A 172 -9.51 -37.49 -7.53
C SER A 172 -8.01 -37.32 -7.82
N ASN A 173 -7.48 -38.27 -8.58
CA ASN A 173 -6.12 -38.37 -9.04
C ASN A 173 -5.80 -37.22 -10.01
N GLY A 174 -4.83 -36.37 -9.69
CA GLY A 174 -4.40 -35.27 -10.57
C GLY A 174 -3.29 -34.44 -9.96
N ASN A 175 -2.12 -34.50 -10.60
CA ASN A 175 -0.90 -33.72 -10.37
C ASN A 175 -1.20 -32.26 -9.93
N VAL A 176 -0.76 -31.85 -8.73
CA VAL A 176 -0.91 -30.46 -8.25
C VAL A 176 0.48 -29.88 -7.95
N GLU A 177 0.88 -28.93 -8.80
CA GLU A 177 2.03 -28.06 -8.61
C GLU A 177 1.95 -27.32 -7.27
N SER A 178 3.09 -27.23 -6.59
CA SER A 178 3.28 -26.44 -5.38
C SER A 178 3.00 -24.96 -5.64
N GLN A 179 1.76 -24.52 -5.48
CA GLN A 179 1.39 -23.13 -5.64
C GLN A 179 1.83 -22.34 -4.40
N GLN A 180 2.98 -21.66 -4.53
CA GLN A 180 3.53 -20.75 -3.53
C GLN A 180 2.55 -19.58 -3.29
N ILE A 181 2.20 -19.38 -2.03
CA ILE A 181 1.19 -18.41 -1.56
C ILE A 181 1.72 -16.97 -1.39
N ASN A 182 2.83 -16.59 -2.01
CA ASN A 182 3.27 -15.20 -1.99
C ASN A 182 3.92 -14.81 -3.32
N GLY A 183 3.39 -13.73 -3.91
CA GLY A 183 3.69 -13.29 -5.26
C GLY A 183 5.17 -13.10 -5.52
N ASP A 184 5.69 -13.91 -6.44
CA ASP A 184 7.01 -13.75 -6.99
C ASP A 184 6.97 -12.69 -8.11
N VAL A 185 7.81 -11.68 -7.97
CA VAL A 185 8.09 -10.70 -9.03
C VAL A 185 8.98 -11.41 -10.03
N ASN A 186 8.44 -11.71 -11.21
CA ASN A 186 9.16 -12.34 -12.31
C ASN A 186 10.35 -11.46 -12.76
N VAL A 187 11.54 -11.69 -12.21
CA VAL A 187 12.80 -11.12 -12.72
C VAL A 187 13.32 -12.06 -13.78
N LYS A 188 13.07 -11.71 -15.04
CA LYS A 188 13.61 -12.41 -16.21
C LYS A 188 15.13 -12.23 -16.24
N VAL A 189 15.87 -13.26 -15.85
CA VAL A 189 17.31 -13.37 -16.09
C VAL A 189 17.48 -14.01 -17.46
N GLU A 190 17.98 -13.24 -18.43
CA GLU A 190 18.35 -13.76 -19.75
C GLU A 190 19.70 -14.48 -19.63
N GLU A 191 19.70 -15.81 -19.84
CA GLU A 191 20.91 -16.62 -19.97
C GLU A 191 21.36 -16.70 -21.44
N GLU A 192 22.56 -16.19 -21.69
CA GLU A 192 23.34 -16.41 -22.91
C GLU A 192 23.61 -17.91 -23.10
N SER A 193 23.01 -18.51 -24.13
CA SER A 193 23.30 -19.89 -24.53
C SER A 193 24.27 -19.92 -25.70
N GLY A 194 25.56 -19.94 -25.35
CA GLY A 194 26.64 -20.29 -26.27
C GLY A 194 26.50 -21.73 -26.76
N THR A 195 26.09 -21.90 -28.01
CA THR A 195 26.14 -23.21 -28.69
C THR A 195 27.51 -23.37 -29.35
N TYR A 196 28.39 -24.16 -28.72
CA TYR A 196 29.57 -24.70 -29.38
C TYR A 196 29.13 -25.77 -30.40
N ARG A 197 29.30 -25.47 -31.69
CA ARG A 197 29.19 -26.44 -32.78
C ARG A 197 30.59 -26.63 -33.39
N ASN A 198 31.23 -27.74 -33.05
CA ASN A 198 32.43 -28.24 -33.73
C ASN A 198 32.05 -28.89 -35.06
N GLY A 199 32.81 -28.61 -36.12
CA GLY A 199 32.97 -29.55 -37.24
C GLY A 199 33.07 -28.93 -38.63
N ILE A 200 34.33 -28.76 -39.07
CA ILE A 200 34.88 -28.73 -40.45
C ILE A 200 34.58 -27.49 -41.30
#